data_AF-A0A7V5GWM6-F1
#
_entry.id   AF-A0A7V5GWM6-F1
#
_cell.length_a   1.000
_cell.length_b   1.000
_cell.length_c   1.000
_cell.angle_alpha   90.00
_cell.angle_beta   90.00
_cell.angle_gamma   90.00
#
_symmetry.space_group_name_H-M   'P 1'
#
loop_
_entity.id
_entity.type
_entity.pdbx_description
1 polymer ?
#
loop_
_entity_poly.entity_id
_entity_poly.type
_entity_poly.pdbx_seq_one_letter_code
_entity_poly.pdbx_strand_id
1 'polypeptide(L)'
;AIEVFETPGYVTTRVMMPLVNSAIEVLMEGVATAEDIDTAICIGYELNRGPLAMADVIGLDQVLTWLETLFHDLGDPKYRPCPMLRMLVRAGHLGVKTGKGFFQYDEDGHMIPGSGQTTATKRLIK
;
A
#
# COMPACT_ATOMS: atom_id res chain seq x y z
N ALA A 1 -12.73 -25.53 -6.49
CA ALA A 1 -12.69 -24.25 -7.22
C ALA A 1 -13.73 -23.32 -6.61
N ILE A 2 -13.49 -22.00 -6.62
CA ILE A 2 -14.45 -21.00 -6.12
C ILE A 2 -15.07 -20.30 -7.33
N GLU A 3 -16.40 -20.23 -7.39
CA GLU A 3 -17.13 -19.52 -8.43
C GLU A 3 -17.29 -18.04 -8.06
N VAL A 4 -17.07 -17.14 -9.02
CA VAL A 4 -17.09 -15.68 -8.80
C VAL A 4 -17.88 -15.01 -9.92
N PHE A 5 -18.84 -14.15 -9.56
CA PHE A 5 -19.57 -13.34 -10.51
C PHE A 5 -18.69 -12.23 -11.09
N GLU A 6 -18.89 -11.92 -12.38
CA GLU A 6 -18.13 -10.88 -13.06
C GLU A 6 -18.46 -9.50 -12.49
N THR A 7 -17.44 -8.81 -12.00
CA THR A 7 -17.52 -7.47 -11.41
C THR A 7 -16.14 -6.82 -11.48
N PRO A 8 -16.02 -5.48 -11.60
CA PRO A 8 -14.72 -4.82 -11.57
C PRO A 8 -13.90 -5.22 -10.34
N GLY A 9 -12.69 -5.76 -10.57
CA GLY A 9 -11.78 -6.23 -9.53
C GLY A 9 -12.14 -7.56 -8.85
N TYR A 10 -13.15 -8.29 -9.35
CA TYR A 10 -13.60 -9.58 -8.81
C TYR A 10 -13.77 -9.54 -7.27
N VAL A 11 -13.36 -10.58 -6.55
CA VAL A 11 -13.42 -10.62 -5.08
C VAL A 11 -12.19 -9.97 -4.45
N THR A 12 -11.00 -10.41 -4.84
CA THR A 12 -9.75 -10.09 -4.12
C THR A 12 -9.36 -8.63 -4.27
N THR A 13 -9.27 -8.10 -5.49
CA THR A 13 -8.89 -6.70 -5.73
C THR A 13 -9.92 -5.75 -5.11
N ARG A 14 -11.21 -6.09 -5.19
CA ARG A 14 -12.29 -5.26 -4.66
C ARG A 14 -12.28 -5.11 -3.13
N VAL A 15 -11.79 -6.13 -2.41
CA VAL A 15 -11.62 -6.13 -0.93
C VAL A 15 -10.26 -5.56 -0.53
N MET A 16 -9.21 -5.92 -1.26
CA MET A 16 -7.84 -5.58 -0.90
C MET A 16 -7.49 -4.11 -1.16
N MET A 17 -7.98 -3.52 -2.26
CA MET A 17 -7.62 -2.15 -2.64
C MET A 17 -8.06 -1.09 -1.62
N PRO A 18 -9.28 -1.14 -1.04
CA PRO A 18 -9.64 -0.22 0.05
C PRO A 18 -8.74 -0.36 1.28
N LEU A 19 -8.39 -1.59 1.69
CA LEU A 19 -7.51 -1.83 2.83
C LEU A 19 -6.12 -1.21 2.59
N VAL A 20 -5.54 -1.47 1.42
CA VAL A 20 -4.24 -0.89 1.04
C VAL A 20 -4.34 0.64 0.98
N ASN A 21 -5.34 1.18 0.31
CA ASN A 21 -5.49 2.63 0.14
C ASN A 21 -5.64 3.34 1.50
N SER A 22 -6.42 2.79 2.43
CA SER A 22 -6.55 3.34 3.78
C SER A 22 -5.25 3.24 4.59
N ALA A 23 -4.46 2.17 4.45
CA ALA A 23 -3.14 2.11 5.09
C ALA A 23 -2.20 3.23 4.57
N ILE A 24 -2.27 3.54 3.27
CA ILE A 24 -1.50 4.63 2.66
C ILE A 24 -1.99 6.00 3.18
N GLU A 25 -3.30 6.18 3.37
CA GLU A 25 -3.88 7.39 3.95
C GLU A 25 -3.38 7.61 5.40
N VAL A 26 -3.41 6.57 6.23
CA VAL A 26 -2.87 6.61 7.61
C VAL A 26 -1.40 7.02 7.63
N LEU A 27 -0.60 6.50 6.69
CA LEU A 27 0.81 6.88 6.54
C LEU A 27 0.97 8.34 6.07
N MET A 28 0.21 8.75 5.06
CA MET A 28 0.24 10.11 4.51
C MET A 28 -0.14 11.16 5.57
N GLU A 29 -1.12 10.85 6.41
CA GLU A 29 -1.57 11.69 7.53
C GLU A 29 -0.57 11.71 8.70
N GLY A 30 0.44 10.83 8.68
CA GLY A 30 1.49 10.76 9.69
C GLY A 30 1.02 10.17 11.03
N VAL A 31 -0.06 9.39 11.02
CA VAL A 31 -0.61 8.74 12.22
C VAL A 31 0.38 7.72 12.80
N ALA A 32 1.10 7.00 11.93
CA ALA A 32 2.07 5.99 12.29
C ALA A 32 3.13 5.82 11.17
N THR A 33 4.22 5.13 11.48
CA THR A 33 5.24 4.74 10.48
C THR A 33 4.74 3.58 9.61
N ALA A 34 5.33 3.38 8.43
CA ALA A 34 4.97 2.25 7.58
C ALA A 34 5.12 0.91 8.29
N GLU A 35 6.19 0.72 9.08
CA GLU A 35 6.39 -0.48 9.90
C GLU A 35 5.31 -0.66 10.96
N ASP A 36 4.96 0.40 11.70
CA ASP A 36 3.97 0.31 12.77
C ASP A 36 2.58 0.00 12.20
N ILE A 37 2.23 0.59 11.06
CA ILE A 37 0.97 0.31 10.35
C ILE A 37 0.89 -1.16 9.96
N ASP A 38 1.92 -1.66 9.25
CA ASP A 38 1.93 -3.05 8.80
C ASP A 38 1.96 -4.03 9.99
N THR A 39 2.74 -3.73 11.03
CA THR A 39 2.83 -4.56 12.24
C THR A 39 1.49 -4.59 12.98
N ALA A 40 0.84 -3.44 13.17
CA ALA A 40 -0.47 -3.37 13.83
C ALA A 40 -1.54 -4.16 13.06
N ILE A 41 -1.55 -4.07 11.73
CA ILE A 41 -2.50 -4.82 10.89
C ILE A 41 -2.19 -6.33 10.91
N CYS A 42 -0.92 -6.72 10.85
CA CYS A 42 -0.53 -8.14 10.97
C CYS A 42 -0.95 -8.73 12.31
N ILE A 43 -0.73 -8.04 13.42
CA ILE A 43 -1.11 -8.51 14.76
C ILE A 43 -2.64 -8.52 14.92
N GLY A 44 -3.32 -7.45 14.51
CA GLY A 44 -4.76 -7.30 14.72
C GLY A 44 -5.63 -8.23 13.88
N TYR A 45 -5.15 -8.63 12.69
CA TYR A 45 -5.91 -9.44 11.73
C TYR A 45 -5.21 -10.75 11.36
N GLU A 46 -4.14 -11.12 12.07
CA GLU A 46 -3.35 -12.34 11.84
C GLU A 46 -2.88 -12.51 10.39
N LEU A 47 -2.51 -11.39 9.75
CA LEU A 47 -2.00 -11.39 8.38
C LEU A 47 -0.50 -11.69 8.34
N ASN A 48 -0.09 -12.50 7.35
CA ASN A 48 1.33 -12.85 7.16
C ASN A 48 2.20 -11.68 6.69
N ARG A 49 1.58 -10.66 6.08
CA ARG A 49 2.26 -9.48 5.53
C ARG A 49 1.29 -8.31 5.62
N GLY A 50 1.80 -7.13 5.97
CA GLY A 50 0.98 -5.94 6.10
C GLY A 50 0.61 -5.32 4.76
N PRO A 51 -0.40 -4.44 4.72
CA PRO A 51 -0.95 -3.87 3.50
C PRO A 51 0.06 -3.06 2.68
N LEU A 52 0.98 -2.32 3.31
CA LEU A 52 1.97 -1.51 2.60
C LEU A 52 3.03 -2.41 1.96
N ALA A 53 3.52 -3.42 2.70
CA ALA A 53 4.46 -4.39 2.16
C ALA A 53 3.83 -5.28 1.07
N MET A 54 2.53 -5.57 1.18
CA MET A 54 1.79 -6.24 0.09
C MET A 54 1.70 -5.34 -1.15
N ALA A 55 1.44 -4.04 -1.00
CA ALA A 55 1.41 -3.10 -2.12
C ALA A 55 2.76 -3.02 -2.84
N ASP A 56 3.87 -2.98 -2.09
CA ASP A 56 5.22 -2.97 -2.66
C ASP A 56 5.57 -4.26 -3.41
N VAL A 57 5.05 -5.42 -2.97
CA VAL A 57 5.21 -6.70 -3.67
C VAL A 57 4.39 -6.73 -4.96
N ILE A 58 3.15 -6.21 -4.93
CA ILE A 58 2.28 -6.10 -6.11
C ILE A 58 2.88 -5.14 -7.15
N GLY A 59 3.44 -4.03 -6.68
CA GLY A 59 3.88 -2.91 -7.52
C GLY A 59 2.93 -1.72 -7.41
N LEU A 60 3.45 -0.56 -7.01
CA LEU A 60 2.60 0.61 -6.71
C LEU A 60 1.89 1.19 -7.93
N ASP A 61 2.47 1.06 -9.11
CA ASP A 61 1.84 1.41 -10.39
C ASP A 61 0.64 0.51 -10.72
N GLN A 62 0.75 -0.79 -10.42
CA GLN A 62 -0.34 -1.73 -10.58
C GLN A 62 -1.47 -1.46 -9.59
N VAL A 63 -1.13 -1.18 -8.32
CA VAL A 63 -2.09 -0.77 -7.28
C VAL A 63 -2.83 0.50 -7.71
N LEU A 64 -2.11 1.51 -8.21
CA LEU A 64 -2.71 2.74 -8.71
C LEU A 64 -3.68 2.47 -9.88
N THR A 65 -3.26 1.64 -10.84
CA THR A 65 -4.10 1.27 -12.00
C THR A 65 -5.39 0.58 -11.56
N TRP A 66 -5.32 -0.34 -10.60
CA TRP A 66 -6.52 -1.02 -10.08
C TRP A 66 -7.45 -0.09 -9.34
N LEU A 67 -6.93 0.80 -8.48
CA LEU A 67 -7.74 1.79 -7.78
C LEU A 67 -8.42 2.77 -8.77
N GLU A 68 -7.70 3.23 -9.79
CA GLU A 68 -8.25 4.10 -10.83
C GLU A 68 -9.36 3.42 -11.63
N THR A 69 -9.15 2.16 -12.02
CA THR A 69 -10.16 1.36 -12.74
C THR A 69 -11.39 1.15 -11.87
N LEU A 70 -11.21 0.73 -10.62
CA LEU A 70 -12.32 0.55 -9.67
C LEU A 70 -13.08 1.85 -9.42
N PHE A 71 -12.38 2.97 -9.27
CA PHE A 71 -13.01 4.27 -9.05
C PHE A 71 -13.79 4.73 -10.29
N HIS A 72 -13.24 4.53 -11.48
CA HIS A 72 -13.90 4.84 -12.74
C HIS A 72 -15.17 4.01 -12.94
N ASP A 73 -15.07 2.69 -12.77
CA ASP A 73 -16.17 1.77 -13.12
C ASP A 73 -17.28 1.74 -12.07
N LEU A 74 -16.93 1.91 -10.78
CA LEU A 74 -17.90 1.82 -9.69
C LEU A 74 -18.35 3.19 -9.17
N GLY A 75 -17.59 4.25 -9.42
CA GLY A 75 -17.88 5.61 -8.93
C GLY A 75 -17.82 5.77 -7.41
N ASP A 76 -17.40 4.74 -6.65
CA ASP A 76 -17.38 4.75 -5.19
C ASP A 76 -16.10 5.43 -4.66
N PRO A 77 -16.21 6.52 -3.89
CA PRO A 77 -15.07 7.28 -3.39
C PRO A 77 -14.03 6.48 -2.60
N LYS A 78 -14.38 5.33 -2.01
CA LYS A 78 -13.42 4.51 -1.26
C LYS A 78 -12.29 3.92 -2.15
N TYR A 79 -12.49 3.90 -3.47
CA TYR A 79 -11.47 3.49 -4.43
C TYR A 79 -10.65 4.66 -4.96
N ARG A 80 -10.93 5.89 -4.55
CA ARG A 80 -10.17 7.07 -4.99
C ARG A 80 -8.70 6.90 -4.54
N PRO A 81 -7.73 6.85 -5.46
CA PRO A 81 -6.34 6.61 -5.08
C PRO A 81 -5.81 7.73 -4.19
N CYS A 82 -5.16 7.35 -3.09
CA CYS A 82 -4.48 8.27 -2.19
C CYS A 82 -3.44 9.13 -2.95
N PRO A 83 -3.35 10.46 -2.69
CA PRO A 83 -2.38 11.33 -3.35
C PRO A 83 -0.93 10.87 -3.19
N MET A 84 -0.56 10.33 -2.02
CA MET A 84 0.78 9.80 -1.76
C MET A 84 1.15 8.67 -2.72
N LEU A 85 0.21 7.76 -3.03
CA LEU A 85 0.45 6.68 -3.97
C LEU A 85 0.84 7.22 -5.36
N ARG A 86 0.11 8.24 -5.85
CA ARG A 86 0.43 8.90 -7.13
C ARG A 86 1.81 9.55 -7.11
N MET A 87 2.21 10.14 -5.99
CA MET A 87 3.53 10.74 -5.83
C MET A 87 4.64 9.69 -5.92
N LEU A 88 4.48 8.54 -5.25
CA LEU A 88 5.46 7.44 -5.29
C LEU A 88 5.59 6.85 -6.69
N VAL A 89 4.47 6.60 -7.37
CA VAL A 89 4.49 6.09 -8.75
C VAL A 89 5.18 7.07 -9.70
N ARG A 90 4.88 8.37 -9.59
CA ARG A 90 5.55 9.42 -10.39
C ARG A 90 7.05 9.51 -10.12
N ALA A 91 7.48 9.21 -8.89
CA ALA A 91 8.89 9.17 -8.51
C ALA A 91 9.61 7.88 -8.93
N GLY A 92 8.90 6.90 -9.51
CA GLY A 92 9.46 5.59 -9.86
C GLY A 92 9.74 4.71 -8.63
N HIS A 93 9.18 5.03 -7.47
CA HIS A 93 9.21 4.16 -6.30
C HIS A 93 8.06 3.15 -6.44
N LEU A 94 8.31 2.01 -7.09
CA LEU A 94 7.29 1.04 -7.46
C LEU A 94 7.29 -0.21 -6.59
N GLY A 95 7.99 -0.20 -5.46
CA GLY A 95 8.09 -1.32 -4.53
C GLY A 95 9.29 -2.21 -4.81
N VAL A 96 9.13 -3.52 -4.61
CA VAL A 96 10.22 -4.51 -4.68
C VAL A 96 10.95 -4.45 -6.04
N LYS A 97 10.19 -4.32 -7.13
CA LYS A 97 10.74 -4.32 -8.50
C LYS A 97 11.67 -3.14 -8.82
N THR A 98 11.65 -2.09 -8.02
CA THR A 98 12.56 -0.93 -8.14
C THR A 98 13.45 -0.75 -6.92
N GLY A 99 13.50 -1.73 -6.01
CA GLY A 99 14.24 -1.65 -4.74
C GLY A 99 13.67 -0.67 -3.72
N LYS A 100 12.54 -0.01 -4.01
CA LYS A 100 11.98 1.06 -3.19
C LYS A 100 10.51 1.32 -3.48
N GLY A 101 9.70 1.36 -2.42
CA GLY A 101 8.31 1.77 -2.39
C GLY A 101 8.00 2.42 -1.04
N PHE A 102 7.04 1.88 -0.29
CA PHE A 102 6.85 2.23 1.13
C PHE A 102 8.01 1.78 2.01
N PHE A 103 8.70 0.71 1.62
CA PHE A 103 9.94 0.22 2.23
C PHE A 103 11.08 0.25 1.22
N GLN A 104 12.31 -0.01 1.68
CA GLN A 104 13.46 -0.27 0.82
C GLN A 104 13.75 -1.76 0.76
N TYR A 105 14.26 -2.21 -0.39
CA TYR A 105 14.54 -3.61 -0.67
C TYR A 105 15.97 -3.76 -1.19
N ASP A 106 16.63 -4.85 -0.81
CA ASP A 106 17.95 -5.20 -1.33
C ASP A 106 17.88 -5.79 -2.76
N GLU A 107 19.03 -6.16 -3.31
CA GLU A 107 19.13 -6.73 -4.67
C GLU A 107 18.38 -8.07 -4.82
N ASP A 108 18.19 -8.79 -3.72
CA ASP A 108 17.45 -10.05 -3.67
C ASP A 108 15.93 -9.83 -3.45
N GLY A 109 15.50 -8.59 -3.28
CA GLY A 109 14.11 -8.22 -3.03
C GLY A 109 13.65 -8.41 -1.58
N HIS A 110 14.58 -8.61 -0.63
CA HIS A 110 14.26 -8.65 0.78
C HIS A 110 14.11 -7.24 1.35
N MET A 111 13.11 -7.08 2.22
CA MET A 111 12.85 -5.81 2.89
C MET A 111 14.00 -5.47 3.84
N ILE A 112 14.56 -4.27 3.71
CA ILE A 112 15.59 -3.75 4.63
C ILE A 112 14.88 -3.33 5.93
N PRO A 113 15.22 -3.89 7.11
CA PRO A 113 14.55 -3.53 8.36
C PRO A 113 14.73 -2.05 8.73
N GLY A 114 13.67 -1.41 9.20
CA GLY A 114 13.68 0.00 9.61
C GLY A 114 13.74 1.01 8.45
N SER A 115 13.48 0.55 7.23
CA SER A 115 13.53 1.37 6.01
C SER A 115 12.18 2.00 5.62
N GLY A 116 11.12 1.71 6.36
CA GLY A 116 9.78 2.15 6.09
C GLY A 116 9.64 3.66 6.19
N GLN A 117 8.83 4.19 5.27
CA GLN A 117 8.62 5.62 5.19
C GLN A 117 7.91 6.15 6.44
N THR A 118 8.22 7.40 6.76
CA THR A 118 7.50 8.17 7.76
C THR A 118 7.30 9.59 7.24
N THR A 119 6.08 10.09 7.37
CA THR A 119 5.74 11.49 7.06
C THR A 119 5.95 12.38 8.30
N ALA A 120 6.08 11.79 9.49
CA ALA A 120 6.33 12.50 10.73
C ALA A 120 7.81 12.91 10.83
N THR A 121 8.06 14.21 11.00
CA THR A 121 9.41 14.68 11.36
C THR A 121 9.69 14.26 12.80
N LYS A 122 10.66 13.37 13.04
CA LYS A 122 11.18 13.10 14.39
C LYS A 122 11.74 14.40 14.96
N ARG A 123 10.98 15.12 15.79
CA ARG A 123 11.51 16.20 16.62
C ARG A 123 12.29 15.53 17.76
N LEU A 124 13.62 15.54 17.66
CA LEU A 124 14.47 15.36 18.83
C LEU A 124 14.22 16.55 19.76
N ILE A 125 13.46 16.33 20.83
CA ILE A 125 13.47 17.23 21.98
C ILE A 125 14.70 16.81 22.80
N LYS A 126 15.69 17.69 22.88
CA LYS A 126 16.77 17.60 23.87
C LYS A 126 16.25 18.05 25.22
#